data_AF-A0A821G0F9-F1
#
_entry.id   AF-A0A821G0F9-F1
#
_cell.length_a   1.000
_cell.length_b   1.000
_cell.length_c   1.000
_cell.angle_alpha   90.00
_cell.angle_beta   90.00
_cell.angle_gamma   90.00
#
_symmetry.space_group_name_H-M   'P 1'
#
loop_
_entity.id
_entity.type
_entity.pdbx_description
1 polymer ?
#
loop_
_entity_poly.entity_id
_entity_poly.type
_entity_poly.pdbx_seq_one_letter_code
_entity_poly.pdbx_strand_id
1 'polypeptide(L)'
;RHYDQVYGYTFKGAWGYKEHPEWLSRAGDVVHETPGSVHTLYIDENHGETEVLFFVWGALEFLDEFGNTIAIEDWRSILGKYVDYCEKNTLPIIDITYPKSKVPDVHFHNKDKVEL
;
A
#
# COMPACT_ATOMS: atom_id res chain seq x y z
N ARG A 1 11.92 3.11 -5.35
CA ARG A 1 12.12 1.86 -6.11
C ARG A 1 11.49 0.73 -5.34
N HIS A 2 10.66 -0.09 -5.96
CA HIS A 2 10.09 -1.27 -5.32
C HIS A 2 10.88 -2.53 -5.66
N TYR A 3 11.19 -3.35 -4.65
CA TYR A 3 11.90 -4.62 -4.85
C TYR A 3 10.98 -5.73 -5.38
N ASP A 4 9.67 -5.56 -5.25
CA ASP A 4 8.66 -6.48 -5.74
C ASP A 4 7.42 -5.68 -6.18
N GLN A 5 6.37 -6.38 -6.58
CA GLN A 5 5.13 -5.80 -7.10
C GLN A 5 4.38 -4.96 -6.07
N VAL A 6 3.64 -3.96 -6.58
CA VAL A 6 2.68 -3.18 -5.80
C VAL A 6 1.35 -3.11 -6.55
N TYR A 7 0.26 -3.20 -5.79
CA TYR A 7 -1.08 -2.93 -6.30
C TYR A 7 -1.70 -1.79 -5.50
N GLY A 8 -2.20 -0.77 -6.20
CA GLY A 8 -2.96 0.34 -5.62
C GLY A 8 -4.41 0.30 -6.09
N TYR A 9 -5.37 0.32 -5.17
CA TYR A 9 -6.80 0.54 -5.49
C TYR A 9 -7.26 1.88 -4.95
N THR A 10 -7.79 2.73 -5.81
CA THR A 10 -8.16 4.11 -5.46
C THR A 10 -9.63 4.19 -5.07
N PHE A 11 -9.91 4.64 -3.84
CA PHE A 11 -11.29 4.83 -3.35
C PHE A 11 -11.85 6.22 -3.65
N LYS A 12 -11.05 7.26 -3.44
CA LYS A 12 -11.41 8.67 -3.67
C LYS A 12 -10.18 9.49 -4.08
N GLY A 13 -10.46 10.67 -4.64
CA GLY A 13 -9.44 11.61 -5.09
C GLY A 13 -8.73 11.16 -6.35
N ALA A 14 -7.51 11.67 -6.54
CA ALA A 14 -6.66 11.30 -7.65
C ALA A 14 -5.17 11.40 -7.30
N TRP A 15 -4.36 10.53 -7.93
CA TRP A 15 -2.91 10.47 -7.74
C TRP A 15 -2.22 9.84 -8.96
N GLY A 16 -0.92 10.02 -9.06
CA GLY A 16 -0.12 9.37 -10.10
C GLY A 16 1.36 9.40 -9.83
N TYR A 17 2.13 9.08 -10.88
CA TYR A 17 3.59 9.11 -10.87
C TYR A 17 4.12 10.19 -11.81
N LYS A 18 5.08 10.99 -11.35
CA LYS A 18 5.64 12.09 -12.16
C LYS A 18 6.30 11.60 -13.45
N GLU A 19 6.79 10.37 -13.43
CA GLU A 19 7.41 9.67 -14.53
C GLU A 19 6.38 9.18 -15.56
N HIS A 20 5.09 9.18 -15.19
CA HIS A 20 3.98 8.72 -16.01
C HIS A 20 2.86 9.77 -16.09
N PRO A 21 3.11 10.95 -16.69
CA PRO A 21 2.11 12.01 -16.78
C PRO A 21 0.93 11.66 -17.70
N GLU A 22 1.01 10.58 -18.47
CA GLU A 22 -0.04 10.12 -19.38
C GLU A 22 -1.28 9.55 -18.67
N TRP A 23 -1.17 9.22 -17.38
CA TRP A 23 -2.29 8.70 -16.61
C TRP A 23 -2.40 9.33 -15.22
N LEU A 24 -3.61 9.24 -14.68
CA LEU A 24 -3.95 9.67 -13.33
C LEU A 24 -4.97 8.68 -12.77
N SER A 25 -4.63 8.01 -11.67
CA SER A 25 -5.52 7.05 -11.01
C SER A 25 -6.61 7.79 -10.24
N ARG A 26 -7.87 7.38 -10.42
CA ARG A 26 -9.07 7.94 -9.80
C ARG A 26 -9.92 6.85 -9.15
N ALA A 27 -10.98 7.24 -8.46
CA ALA A 27 -11.89 6.31 -7.79
C ALA A 27 -12.32 5.14 -8.70
N GLY A 28 -12.06 3.91 -8.25
CA GLY A 28 -12.34 2.67 -8.97
C GLY A 28 -11.16 2.09 -9.76
N ASP A 29 -10.10 2.87 -9.99
CA ASP A 29 -8.93 2.41 -10.74
C ASP A 29 -8.03 1.49 -9.92
N VAL A 30 -7.35 0.59 -10.63
CA VAL A 30 -6.27 -0.25 -10.09
C VAL A 30 -4.97 0.12 -10.80
N VAL A 31 -3.92 0.39 -10.04
CA VAL A 31 -2.55 0.57 -10.52
C VAL A 31 -1.75 -0.68 -10.15
N HIS A 32 -1.01 -1.23 -11.11
CA HIS A 32 -0.05 -2.31 -10.88
C HIS A 32 1.35 -1.82 -11.23
N GLU A 33 2.26 -1.89 -10.27
CA GLU A 33 3.66 -1.55 -10.44
C GLU A 33 4.49 -2.83 -10.55
N THR A 34 5.25 -2.93 -11.63
CA THR A 34 6.14 -4.07 -11.86
C THR A 34 7.37 -3.99 -10.95
N PRO A 35 7.91 -5.12 -10.47
CA PRO A 35 9.15 -5.16 -9.70
C PRO A 35 10.28 -4.35 -10.34
N GLY A 36 11.02 -3.59 -9.54
CA GLY A 36 12.10 -2.72 -10.00
C GLY A 36 11.64 -1.35 -10.51
N SER A 37 10.34 -1.06 -10.53
CA SER A 37 9.81 0.27 -10.86
C SER A 37 10.42 1.35 -9.95
N VAL A 38 10.66 2.52 -10.53
CA VAL A 38 11.13 3.72 -9.84
C VAL A 38 10.16 4.84 -10.19
N HIS A 39 9.58 5.46 -9.17
CA HIS A 39 8.60 6.50 -9.37
C HIS A 39 8.50 7.45 -8.18
N THR A 40 7.91 8.61 -8.46
CA THR A 40 7.61 9.67 -7.51
C THR A 40 6.10 9.84 -7.43
N LEU A 41 5.50 9.34 -6.35
CA LEU A 41 4.07 9.51 -6.07
C LEU A 41 3.73 10.99 -5.91
N TYR A 42 2.67 11.44 -6.55
CA TYR A 42 2.07 12.74 -6.29
C TYR A 42 0.55 12.62 -6.15
N ILE A 43 -0.02 13.48 -5.33
CA ILE A 43 -1.47 13.66 -5.19
C ILE A 43 -1.89 14.83 -6.06
N ASP A 44 -2.97 14.68 -6.82
CA ASP A 44 -3.54 15.78 -7.59
C ASP A 44 -4.56 16.55 -6.75
N GLU A 45 -4.16 17.74 -6.31
CA GLU A 45 -4.95 18.61 -5.41
C GLU A 45 -6.30 19.04 -6.02
N ASN A 46 -6.45 18.99 -7.35
CA ASN A 46 -7.70 19.35 -8.02
C ASN A 46 -8.84 18.35 -7.78
N HIS A 47 -8.52 17.17 -7.24
CA HIS A 47 -9.49 16.09 -6.98
C HIS A 47 -9.77 15.87 -5.49
N GLY A 48 -9.32 16.79 -4.63
CA GLY A 48 -9.57 16.74 -3.20
C GLY A 48 -8.75 15.67 -2.47
N GLU A 49 -9.30 15.17 -1.37
CA GLU A 49 -8.62 14.16 -0.54
C GLU A 49 -8.54 12.81 -1.27
N THR A 50 -7.34 12.24 -1.31
CA THR A 50 -7.07 10.95 -1.95
C THR A 50 -6.94 9.84 -0.92
N GLU A 51 -7.59 8.71 -1.17
CA GLU A 51 -7.49 7.49 -0.36
C GLU A 51 -7.27 6.29 -1.27
N VAL A 52 -6.23 5.52 -0.94
CA VAL A 52 -5.74 4.41 -1.75
C VAL A 52 -5.38 3.26 -0.82
N LEU A 53 -5.79 2.05 -1.19
CA LEU A 53 -5.28 0.84 -0.58
C LEU A 53 -4.10 0.33 -1.40
N PHE A 54 -2.93 0.27 -0.76
CA PHE A 54 -1.75 -0.35 -1.33
C PHE A 54 -1.49 -1.73 -0.73
N PHE A 55 -1.26 -2.70 -1.61
CA PHE A 55 -0.61 -3.95 -1.27
C PHE A 55 0.83 -3.90 -1.78
N VAL A 56 1.79 -3.86 -0.87
CA VAL A 56 3.21 -3.70 -1.19
C VAL A 56 3.95 -4.98 -0.82
N TRP A 57 4.60 -5.59 -1.81
CA TRP A 57 5.51 -6.72 -1.58
C TRP A 57 6.96 -6.24 -1.54
N GLY A 58 7.79 -6.95 -0.78
CA GLY A 58 9.20 -6.63 -0.64
C GLY A 58 9.46 -5.33 0.13
N ALA A 59 10.59 -4.70 -0.19
CA ALA A 59 11.02 -3.44 0.42
C ALA A 59 10.86 -2.26 -0.55
N LEU A 60 10.67 -1.07 0.01
CA LEU A 60 10.70 0.21 -0.70
C LEU A 60 12.04 0.89 -0.46
N GLU A 61 12.78 1.12 -1.53
CA GLU A 61 14.04 1.84 -1.50
C GLU A 61 13.86 3.28 -1.96
N PHE A 62 14.24 4.23 -1.11
CA PHE A 62 14.26 5.65 -1.41
C PHE A 62 15.60 6.03 -2.05
N LEU A 63 15.52 6.79 -3.14
CA LEU A 63 16.68 7.21 -3.92
C LEU A 63 16.81 8.74 -3.87
N ASP A 64 18.05 9.24 -3.91
CA ASP A 64 18.33 10.65 -4.19
C ASP A 64 18.23 10.97 -5.70
N GLU A 65 18.48 12.23 -6.05
CA GLU A 65 18.48 12.71 -7.45
C GLU A 65 19.56 12.07 -8.34
N PHE A 66 20.59 11.46 -7.75
CA PHE A 66 21.66 10.75 -8.44
C PHE A 66 21.43 9.23 -8.51
N GLY A 67 20.31 8.75 -7.96
CA GLY A 67 19.95 7.33 -7.92
C GLY A 67 20.64 6.54 -6.81
N ASN A 68 21.29 7.20 -5.85
CA ASN A 68 21.86 6.52 -4.68
C ASN A 68 20.79 6.20 -3.65
N THR A 69 20.93 5.05 -3.00
CA THR A 69 20.09 4.64 -1.87
C THR A 69 20.27 5.57 -0.68
N ILE A 70 19.18 6.21 -0.23
CA ILE A 70 19.17 7.02 0.99
C ILE A 70 18.41 6.38 2.15
N ALA A 71 17.45 5.48 1.85
CA ALA A 71 16.75 4.69 2.86
C ALA A 71 16.16 3.43 2.24
N ILE A 72 15.95 2.40 3.06
CA ILE A 72 15.20 1.20 2.71
C ILE A 72 14.15 0.98 3.80
N GLU A 73 12.90 0.83 3.38
CA GLU A 73 11.78 0.52 4.24
C GLU A 73 11.29 -0.90 3.96
N ASP A 74 11.38 -1.75 4.98
CA ASP A 74 10.79 -3.08 5.03
C ASP A 74 9.66 -3.15 6.08
N TRP A 75 9.04 -4.32 6.22
CA TRP A 75 7.96 -4.51 7.19
C TRP A 75 8.36 -4.19 8.63
N ARG A 76 9.63 -4.37 9.03
CA ARG A 76 10.08 -4.09 10.40
C ARG A 76 10.19 -2.59 10.65
N SER A 77 10.79 -1.87 9.70
CA SER A 77 10.91 -0.40 9.78
C SER A 77 9.54 0.28 9.79
N ILE A 78 8.60 -0.17 8.96
CA ILE A 78 7.21 0.34 8.94
C ILE A 78 6.46 -0.02 10.23
N LEU A 79 6.60 -1.25 10.73
CA LEU A 79 6.02 -1.65 12.02
C LEU A 79 6.56 -0.80 13.16
N GLY A 80 7.87 -0.53 13.18
CA GLY A 80 8.51 0.35 14.17
C GLY A 80 7.86 1.74 14.18
N LYS A 81 7.69 2.36 13.00
CA LYS A 81 7.02 3.66 12.87
C LYS A 81 5.57 3.64 13.37
N TYR A 82 4.83 2.57 13.10
CA TYR A 82 3.46 2.40 13.61
C TYR A 82 3.43 2.37 15.14
N VAL A 83 4.31 1.57 15.76
CA VAL A 83 4.43 1.45 17.21
C VAL A 83 4.84 2.79 17.82
N ASP A 84 5.92 3.40 17.33
CA ASP A 84 6.44 4.68 17.82
C ASP A 84 5.35 5.78 17.79
N TYR A 85 4.58 5.84 16.69
CA TYR A 85 3.48 6.79 16.57
C TYR A 85 2.37 6.51 17.58
N CYS A 86 1.98 5.25 17.76
CA CYS A 86 0.92 4.89 18.71
C CYS A 86 1.32 5.22 20.14
N GLU A 87 2.53 4.86 20.56
CA GLU A 87 3.05 5.15 21.91
C GLU A 87 3.10 6.67 22.17
N LYS A 88 3.66 7.43 21.23
CA LYS A 88 3.77 8.89 21.34
C LYS A 88 2.41 9.58 21.50
N ASN A 89 1.36 9.03 20.89
CA ASN A 89 0.02 9.60 20.91
C ASN A 89 -0.93 8.89 21.87
N THR A 90 -0.44 7.95 22.69
CA THR A 90 -1.27 7.17 23.65
C THR A 90 -2.43 6.44 22.95
N LEU A 91 -2.16 5.90 21.75
CA LEU A 91 -3.12 5.10 20.98
C LEU A 91 -2.93 3.61 21.27
N PRO A 92 -4.01 2.81 21.21
CA PRO A 92 -3.90 1.36 21.33
C PRO A 92 -3.10 0.77 20.17
N ILE A 93 -2.20 -0.15 20.49
CA ILE A 93 -1.40 -0.91 19.50
C ILE A 93 -2.11 -2.21 19.18
N ILE A 94 -2.38 -2.44 17.90
CA ILE A 94 -2.97 -3.67 17.37
C ILE A 94 -1.83 -4.52 16.78
N ASP A 95 -1.74 -5.77 17.21
CA ASP A 95 -0.77 -6.72 16.64
C ASP A 95 -1.21 -7.13 15.22
N ILE A 96 -0.57 -6.50 14.23
CA ILE A 96 -0.75 -6.76 12.80
C ILE A 96 0.29 -7.76 12.25
N THR A 97 1.19 -8.27 13.09
CA THR A 97 2.24 -9.22 12.68
C THR A 97 1.79 -10.67 12.84
N TYR A 98 0.88 -10.90 13.79
CA TYR A 98 0.36 -12.22 14.08
C TYR A 98 -1.15 -12.11 14.35
N PRO A 99 -2.01 -12.49 13.40
CA PRO A 99 -3.45 -12.48 13.64
C PRO A 99 -3.80 -13.51 14.73
N LYS A 100 -3.90 -13.06 15.99
CA LYS A 100 -4.32 -13.88 17.15
C LYS A 100 -5.83 -14.15 17.18
N SER A 101 -6.51 -14.14 16.03
CA SER A 101 -7.83 -14.74 15.97
C SER A 101 -7.62 -16.23 15.74
N LYS A 102 -8.03 -17.07 16.69
CA LYS A 102 -8.59 -18.37 16.33
C LYS A 102 -9.54 -18.06 15.19
N VAL A 103 -9.22 -18.50 13.97
CA VAL A 103 -10.14 -18.40 12.84
C VAL A 103 -11.45 -18.97 13.38
N PRO A 104 -12.51 -18.17 13.61
CA PRO A 104 -13.80 -18.74 13.95
C PRO A 104 -14.11 -19.72 12.82
N ASP A 105 -14.62 -20.92 13.10
CA ASP A 105 -14.98 -21.89 12.06
C ASP A 105 -15.81 -21.17 10.98
N VAL A 106 -15.14 -20.79 9.89
CA VAL A 106 -15.79 -20.12 8.77
C VAL A 106 -16.39 -21.28 8.01
N HIS A 107 -17.60 -21.68 8.42
CA HIS A 107 -18.42 -22.54 7.59
C HIS A 107 -18.76 -21.73 6.35
N PHE A 108 -17.99 -21.94 5.27
CA PHE A 108 -18.38 -21.52 3.94
C PHE A 108 -19.68 -22.26 3.60
N HIS A 109 -20.82 -21.65 3.91
CA HIS A 109 -22.09 -22.04 3.33
C HIS A 109 -22.08 -21.59 1.87
N ASN A 110 -21.44 -22.39 1.02
CA ASN A 110 -21.68 -22.31 -0.41
C ASN A 110 -23.10 -22.84 -0.67
N LYS A 111 -24.10 -21.95 -0.61
CA LYS A 111 -25.50 -22.29 -0.96
C LYS A 111 -25.73 -22.36 -2.47
N ASP A 112 -24.76 -21.96 -3.28
CA ASP A 112 -24.87 -21.95 -4.73
C ASP A 112 -23.71 -22.74 -5.35
N LYS A 113 -23.76 -24.07 -5.20
CA LYS A 113 -23.11 -24.92 -6.20
C LYS A 113 -23.89 -24.74 -7.50
N VAL A 114 -23.40 -23.87 -8.38
CA VAL A 114 -23.68 -24.02 -9.80
C VAL A 114 -22.89 -25.24 -10.25
N GLU A 115 -23.58 -26.36 -10.42
CA GLU A 115 -23.04 -27.52 -11.14
C GLU A 115 -22.83 -27.11 -12.61
N LEU A 116 -21.62 -27.35 -13.13
CA LEU A 116 -21.31 -27.31 -14.55
C LEU A 116 -21.78 -28.60 -15.23
#